data_AF-A0A433JX57-F1
#
_entry.id   AF-A0A433JX57-F1
#
_cell.length_a   1.000
_cell.length_b   1.000
_cell.length_c   1.000
_cell.angle_alpha   90.00
_cell.angle_beta   90.00
_cell.angle_gamma   90.00
#
_symmetry.space_group_name_H-M   'P 1'
#
loop_
_entity.id
_entity.type
_entity.pdbx_description
1 polymer ?
#
loop_
_entity_poly.entity_id
_entity_poly.type
_entity_poly.pdbx_seq_one_letter_code
_entity_poly.pdbx_strand_id
1 'polypeptide(L)'
;MLSALQNAGVVVVGMDMVMSSPEINYATSLKNKLKTMSSSTLFKQNNHINNSTLEQMLDEIAPEVDNDQALARVLKNYDVTLGFLFHNLSDLRVGTLPNPLRNSKGELLNPRKFKIQYFKGYNASIDLLMRASGHGGFVTNMPDSDGIIRRGLLLGSINGKVYPSLALMTAMRFLLADHVDLIMHHTLRGEELYGIDVAGTFIPTNNYGQVLIPFWGGPFTLPYIPATDVLRGNFKAEDLAGAIAIVGSSALLLNDLHVSPVAPIFPGVEVVGNLVTGIIGQQLATIYDWHTSSGVLIITGFGALCAFVIPFLNIFLLIITTILLCIAVIAVCIS
;
A
#
# COMPACT_ATOMS: atom_id res chain seq x y z
N MET A 1 4.75 -20.40 -3.50
CA MET A 1 4.91 -19.46 -2.37
C MET A 1 3.57 -19.12 -1.74
N LEU A 2 2.63 -18.48 -2.46
CA LEU A 2 1.30 -18.11 -1.90
C LEU A 2 0.57 -19.29 -1.25
N SER A 3 0.53 -20.45 -1.91
CA SER A 3 -0.06 -21.66 -1.31
C SER A 3 0.66 -22.13 -0.04
N ALA A 4 1.97 -21.92 0.08
CA ALA A 4 2.72 -22.28 1.27
C ALA A 4 2.42 -21.31 2.44
N LEU A 5 2.29 -20.00 2.15
CA LEU A 5 1.85 -19.01 3.13
C LEU A 5 0.45 -19.34 3.65
N GLN A 6 -0.49 -19.68 2.76
CA GLN A 6 -1.83 -20.06 3.18
C GLN A 6 -1.83 -21.32 4.04
N ASN A 7 -1.13 -22.37 3.61
CA ASN A 7 -1.02 -23.61 4.37
C ASN A 7 -0.38 -23.41 5.76
N ALA A 8 0.43 -22.36 5.91
CA ALA A 8 1.00 -21.94 7.19
C ALA A 8 0.05 -21.10 8.07
N GLY A 9 -1.13 -20.75 7.56
CA GLY A 9 -2.15 -20.00 8.30
C GLY A 9 -2.12 -18.48 8.11
N VAL A 10 -1.42 -17.97 7.10
CA VAL A 10 -1.52 -16.54 6.73
C VAL A 10 -2.94 -16.22 6.27
N VAL A 11 -3.51 -15.15 6.81
CA VAL A 11 -4.92 -14.78 6.59
C VAL A 11 -5.09 -13.91 5.35
N VAL A 12 -4.21 -12.93 5.17
CA VAL A 12 -4.23 -11.99 4.05
C VAL A 12 -2.82 -11.78 3.53
N VAL A 13 -2.67 -11.68 2.21
CA VAL A 13 -1.40 -11.35 1.56
C VAL A 13 -1.50 -10.03 0.80
N GLY A 14 -0.68 -9.04 1.14
CA GLY A 14 -0.46 -7.85 0.32
C GLY A 14 0.75 -8.07 -0.60
N MET A 15 0.57 -8.00 -1.92
CA MET A 15 1.66 -8.13 -2.89
C MET A 15 2.15 -6.75 -3.35
N ASP A 16 3.31 -6.34 -2.88
CA ASP A 16 4.04 -5.16 -3.34
C ASP A 16 4.84 -5.48 -4.61
N MET A 17 4.11 -5.89 -5.65
CA MET A 17 4.64 -6.26 -6.96
C MET A 17 3.60 -5.94 -8.04
N VAL A 18 4.06 -5.42 -9.19
CA VAL A 18 3.19 -5.08 -10.33
C VAL A 18 3.49 -6.02 -11.49
N MET A 19 2.52 -6.87 -11.84
CA MET A 19 2.64 -7.86 -12.93
C MET A 19 1.94 -7.34 -14.19
N SER A 20 2.54 -6.31 -14.79
CA SER A 20 1.91 -5.45 -15.81
C SER A 20 1.93 -6.02 -17.24
N SER A 21 2.50 -7.19 -17.44
CA SER A 21 2.61 -7.83 -18.74
C SER A 21 2.46 -9.34 -18.59
N PRO A 22 1.82 -10.00 -19.57
CA PRO A 22 1.70 -11.45 -19.55
C PRO A 22 3.07 -12.12 -19.53
N GLU A 23 3.20 -13.20 -18.78
CA GLU A 23 4.40 -14.03 -18.82
C GLU A 23 4.52 -14.72 -20.18
N ILE A 24 5.76 -14.97 -20.59
CA ILE A 24 6.04 -15.68 -21.83
C ILE A 24 5.67 -17.16 -21.66
N ASN A 25 4.64 -17.63 -22.37
CA ASN A 25 4.34 -19.05 -22.45
C ASN A 25 5.41 -19.79 -23.27
N TYR A 26 6.24 -20.60 -22.61
CA TYR A 26 7.35 -21.31 -23.24
C TYR A 26 6.92 -22.25 -24.36
N ALA A 27 5.78 -22.93 -24.24
CA ALA A 27 5.29 -23.82 -25.29
C ALA A 27 4.90 -23.05 -26.56
N THR A 28 4.20 -21.92 -26.41
CA THR A 28 3.86 -21.03 -27.53
C THR A 28 5.11 -20.39 -28.14
N SER A 29 6.06 -19.96 -27.32
CA SER A 29 7.32 -19.38 -27.80
C SER A 29 8.17 -20.39 -28.57
N LEU A 30 8.28 -21.62 -28.07
CA LEU A 30 8.99 -22.70 -28.75
C LEU A 30 8.32 -23.04 -30.09
N LYS A 31 6.99 -23.15 -30.13
CA LYS A 31 6.21 -23.35 -31.36
C LYS A 31 6.51 -22.26 -32.40
N ASN A 32 6.48 -21.00 -31.99
CA ASN A 32 6.79 -19.88 -32.89
C ASN A 32 8.24 -19.95 -33.39
N LYS A 33 9.19 -20.32 -32.55
CA LYS A 33 10.59 -20.50 -32.96
C LYS A 33 10.74 -21.66 -33.95
N LEU A 34 10.06 -22.79 -33.74
CA LEU A 34 10.07 -23.94 -34.65
C LEU A 34 9.52 -23.59 -36.05
N LYS A 35 8.47 -22.76 -36.13
CA LYS A 35 7.93 -22.28 -37.41
C LYS A 35 8.93 -21.44 -38.20
N THR A 36 9.62 -20.53 -37.52
CA THR A 36 10.67 -19.70 -38.15
C THR A 36 11.87 -20.54 -38.60
N MET A 37 12.28 -21.55 -37.82
CA MET A 37 13.38 -22.46 -38.16
C MET A 37 13.03 -23.42 -39.30
N SER A 38 11.81 -23.96 -39.33
CA SER A 38 11.34 -24.84 -40.42
C SER A 38 11.32 -24.15 -41.79
N SER A 39 11.27 -22.82 -41.78
CA SER A 39 11.35 -21.98 -42.99
C SER A 39 12.79 -21.75 -43.47
N SER A 40 13.81 -22.09 -42.67
CA SER A 40 15.22 -21.93 -43.00
C SER A 40 15.78 -23.14 -43.77
N THR A 41 16.62 -22.87 -44.77
CA THR A 41 17.15 -23.86 -45.74
C THR A 41 17.95 -24.99 -45.08
N LEU A 42 18.55 -24.75 -43.91
CA LEU A 42 19.36 -25.72 -43.17
C LEU A 42 18.53 -26.83 -42.49
N PHE A 43 17.26 -26.55 -42.16
CA PHE A 43 16.39 -27.51 -41.47
C PHE A 43 15.70 -28.51 -42.41
N LYS A 44 15.54 -28.17 -43.69
CA LYS A 44 14.95 -29.05 -44.70
C LYS A 44 15.81 -30.26 -45.06
N GLN A 45 17.10 -30.20 -44.75
CA GLN A 45 18.08 -31.16 -45.26
C GLN A 45 18.27 -32.39 -44.35
N ASN A 46 17.76 -32.37 -43.10
CA ASN A 46 18.14 -33.37 -42.09
C ASN A 46 17.05 -33.92 -41.14
N ASN A 47 15.74 -33.63 -41.29
CA ASN A 47 14.76 -34.04 -40.26
C ASN A 47 13.63 -34.97 -40.73
N HIS A 48 13.56 -36.13 -40.05
CA HIS A 48 12.44 -37.09 -39.98
C HIS A 48 11.38 -36.73 -38.92
N ILE A 49 11.48 -35.56 -38.27
CA ILE A 49 10.53 -35.15 -37.24
C ILE A 49 9.29 -34.56 -37.92
N ASN A 50 8.12 -35.16 -37.63
CA ASN A 50 6.85 -34.66 -38.13
C ASN A 50 6.49 -33.36 -37.38
N ASN A 51 6.93 -32.22 -37.89
CA ASN A 51 6.77 -30.91 -37.25
C ASN A 51 5.31 -30.57 -36.92
N SER A 52 4.36 -31.08 -37.71
CA SER A 52 2.92 -30.94 -37.44
C SER A 52 2.50 -31.59 -36.12
N THR A 53 3.02 -32.78 -35.82
CA THR A 53 2.73 -33.51 -34.57
C THR A 53 3.32 -32.78 -33.37
N LEU A 54 4.56 -32.27 -33.48
CA LEU A 54 5.18 -31.49 -32.40
C LEU A 54 4.46 -30.16 -32.15
N GLU A 55 4.04 -29.46 -33.21
CA GLU A 55 3.23 -28.24 -33.07
C GLU A 55 1.89 -28.51 -32.37
N GLN A 56 1.22 -29.62 -32.69
CA GLN A 56 -0.02 -30.03 -32.02
C GLN A 56 0.21 -30.34 -30.53
N MET A 57 1.26 -31.09 -30.20
CA MET A 57 1.60 -31.38 -28.80
C MET A 57 1.91 -30.09 -28.02
N LEU A 58 2.57 -29.11 -28.62
CA LEU A 58 2.83 -27.82 -27.97
C LEU A 58 1.56 -26.99 -27.78
N ASP A 59 0.58 -27.08 -28.67
CA ASP A 59 -0.73 -26.45 -28.48
C ASP A 59 -1.52 -27.10 -27.34
N GLU A 60 -1.44 -28.43 -27.21
CA GLU A 60 -2.08 -29.17 -26.12
C GLU A 60 -1.46 -28.84 -24.75
N ILE A 61 -0.13 -28.70 -24.68
CA ILE A 61 0.60 -28.42 -23.43
C ILE A 61 0.53 -26.94 -23.04
N ALA A 62 0.41 -26.01 -24.00
CA ALA A 62 0.48 -24.57 -23.72
C ALA A 62 -0.45 -24.09 -22.58
N PRO A 63 -1.73 -24.51 -22.49
CA PRO A 63 -2.60 -24.16 -21.37
C PRO A 63 -2.18 -24.73 -20.01
N GLU A 64 -1.45 -25.85 -19.99
CA GLU A 64 -0.99 -26.52 -18.77
C GLU A 64 0.24 -25.83 -18.15
N VAL A 65 1.09 -25.24 -19.00
CA VAL A 65 2.32 -24.53 -18.61
C VAL A 65 2.17 -23.01 -18.58
N ASP A 66 0.93 -22.52 -18.56
CA ASP A 66 0.61 -21.10 -18.43
C ASP A 66 0.70 -20.67 -16.96
N ASN A 67 1.81 -20.01 -16.62
CA ASN A 67 2.09 -19.53 -15.27
C ASN A 67 1.14 -18.42 -14.80
N ASP A 68 0.68 -17.55 -15.71
CA ASP A 68 -0.31 -16.52 -15.37
C ASP A 68 -1.64 -17.16 -14.99
N GLN A 69 -2.05 -18.20 -15.72
CA GLN A 69 -3.23 -19.00 -15.37
C GLN A 69 -3.03 -19.75 -14.05
N ALA A 70 -1.86 -20.34 -13.82
CA ALA A 70 -1.55 -21.01 -12.57
C ALA A 70 -1.63 -20.06 -11.38
N LEU A 71 -1.04 -18.86 -11.50
CA LEU A 71 -1.12 -17.82 -10.48
C LEU A 71 -2.56 -17.31 -10.30
N ALA A 72 -3.30 -17.09 -11.39
CA ALA A 72 -4.71 -16.67 -11.31
C ALA A 72 -5.58 -17.68 -10.55
N ARG A 73 -5.36 -18.99 -10.72
CA ARG A 73 -6.08 -20.03 -9.96
C ARG A 73 -5.78 -19.95 -8.46
N VAL A 74 -4.53 -19.63 -8.10
CA VAL A 74 -4.12 -19.41 -6.70
C VAL A 74 -4.80 -18.15 -6.16
N LEU A 75 -4.72 -17.02 -6.86
CA LEU A 75 -5.32 -15.75 -6.43
C LEU A 75 -6.84 -15.84 -6.20
N LYS A 76 -7.57 -16.65 -6.98
CA LYS A 76 -9.02 -16.85 -6.80
C LYS A 76 -9.41 -17.51 -5.48
N ASN A 77 -8.50 -18.29 -4.89
CA ASN A 77 -8.80 -19.11 -3.71
C ASN A 77 -8.29 -18.49 -2.41
N TYR A 78 -7.55 -17.38 -2.48
CA TYR A 78 -6.87 -16.78 -1.33
C TYR A 78 -7.08 -15.26 -1.32
N ASP A 79 -7.21 -14.68 -0.13
CA ASP A 79 -7.32 -13.22 0.04
C ASP A 79 -5.95 -12.56 -0.20
N VAL A 80 -5.67 -12.31 -1.48
CA VAL A 80 -4.48 -11.59 -1.94
C VAL A 80 -4.90 -10.22 -2.44
N THR A 81 -4.15 -9.20 -2.08
CA THR A 81 -4.30 -7.84 -2.62
C THR A 81 -3.13 -7.54 -3.53
N LEU A 82 -3.39 -7.18 -4.79
CA LEU A 82 -2.34 -6.83 -5.75
C LEU A 82 -1.95 -5.35 -5.67
N GLY A 83 -0.65 -5.10 -5.63
CA GLY A 83 -0.06 -3.78 -5.75
C GLY A 83 -0.25 -3.18 -7.14
N PHE A 84 -0.38 -1.86 -7.20
CA PHE A 84 -0.25 -1.08 -8.42
C PHE A 84 0.41 0.28 -8.13
N LEU A 85 0.90 0.94 -9.17
CA LEU A 85 1.53 2.25 -9.06
C LEU A 85 0.66 3.31 -9.74
N PHE A 86 0.50 4.45 -9.08
CA PHE A 86 0.04 5.67 -9.70
C PHE A 86 1.21 6.52 -10.23
N HIS A 87 0.93 7.27 -11.29
CA HIS A 87 1.87 8.18 -11.92
C HIS A 87 1.20 9.51 -12.30
N ASN A 88 2.02 10.55 -12.44
CA ASN A 88 1.59 11.86 -12.94
C ASN A 88 1.71 11.99 -14.47
N LEU A 89 2.20 10.95 -15.14
CA LEU A 89 2.28 10.84 -16.61
C LEU A 89 0.95 10.29 -17.13
N SER A 90 0.24 11.05 -17.97
CA SER A 90 -1.11 10.69 -18.44
C SER A 90 -1.17 9.56 -19.44
N ASP A 91 -0.07 9.35 -20.16
CA ASP A 91 0.17 8.35 -21.20
C ASP A 91 0.51 6.96 -20.64
N LEU A 92 0.99 6.89 -19.39
CA LEU A 92 1.30 5.62 -18.74
C LEU A 92 0.04 5.03 -18.09
N ARG A 93 -0.68 4.18 -18.84
CA ARG A 93 -1.88 3.46 -18.39
C ARG A 93 -1.77 1.99 -18.78
N VAL A 94 -1.22 1.17 -17.88
CA VAL A 94 -0.93 -0.24 -18.12
C VAL A 94 -1.67 -1.12 -17.12
N GLY A 95 -2.20 -2.26 -17.59
CA GLY A 95 -2.93 -3.22 -16.77
C GLY A 95 -4.37 -2.80 -16.48
N THR A 96 -4.94 -3.34 -15.40
CA THR A 96 -6.33 -3.08 -14.99
C THR A 96 -6.38 -2.68 -13.53
N LEU A 97 -7.08 -1.59 -13.22
CA LEU A 97 -7.32 -1.15 -11.84
C LEU A 97 -8.43 -2.00 -11.19
N PRO A 98 -8.38 -2.20 -9.85
CA PRO A 98 -9.44 -2.89 -9.12
C PRO A 98 -10.74 -2.08 -9.11
N ASN A 99 -11.77 -2.61 -8.45
CA ASN A 99 -12.96 -1.81 -8.18
C ASN A 99 -12.62 -0.60 -7.29
N PRO A 100 -13.17 0.58 -7.58
CA PRO A 100 -13.00 1.77 -6.74
C PRO A 100 -13.71 1.63 -5.39
N LEU A 101 -13.25 2.38 -4.39
CA LEU A 101 -13.82 2.38 -3.05
C LEU A 101 -15.27 2.85 -3.05
N ARG A 102 -16.05 2.23 -2.16
CA ARG A 102 -17.44 2.56 -1.87
C ARG A 102 -17.61 2.85 -0.37
N ASN A 103 -18.64 3.62 -0.05
CA ASN A 103 -19.10 3.81 1.32
C ASN A 103 -20.01 2.65 1.78
N SER A 104 -20.41 2.66 3.06
CA SER A 104 -21.33 1.67 3.64
C SER A 104 -22.69 1.58 2.94
N LYS A 105 -23.08 2.61 2.18
CA LYS A 105 -24.29 2.63 1.35
C LYS A 105 -24.10 2.05 -0.05
N GLY A 106 -22.89 1.59 -0.38
CA GLY A 106 -22.54 1.07 -1.70
C GLY A 106 -22.31 2.15 -2.76
N GLU A 107 -22.25 3.42 -2.38
CA GLU A 107 -22.02 4.54 -3.29
C GLU A 107 -20.52 4.75 -3.52
N LEU A 108 -20.13 5.17 -4.71
CA LEU A 108 -18.75 5.54 -4.99
C LEU A 108 -18.35 6.79 -4.20
N LEU A 109 -17.15 6.77 -3.61
CA LEU A 109 -16.59 7.96 -2.98
C LEU A 109 -16.34 9.05 -4.03
N ASN A 110 -16.80 10.27 -3.75
CA ASN A 110 -16.61 11.41 -4.64
C ASN A 110 -15.34 12.18 -4.25
N PRO A 111 -14.23 12.09 -5.02
CA PRO A 111 -12.96 12.73 -4.67
C PRO A 111 -13.03 14.25 -4.65
N ARG A 112 -14.09 14.88 -5.18
CA ARG A 112 -14.27 16.34 -5.17
C ARG A 112 -14.77 16.88 -3.83
N LYS A 113 -15.24 16.02 -2.92
CA LYS A 113 -15.75 16.43 -1.60
C LYS A 113 -14.66 16.58 -0.54
N PHE A 114 -13.43 16.16 -0.83
CA PHE A 114 -12.31 16.18 0.10
C PHE A 114 -11.01 16.37 -0.68
N LYS A 115 -9.94 16.77 0.00
CA LYS A 115 -8.64 16.98 -0.64
C LYS A 115 -7.91 15.65 -0.61
N ILE A 116 -7.61 15.06 -1.76
CA ILE A 116 -6.72 13.89 -1.88
C ILE A 116 -5.86 14.05 -3.13
N GLN A 117 -4.82 13.24 -3.25
CA GLN A 117 -3.95 13.29 -4.42
C GLN A 117 -4.67 12.79 -5.68
N TYR A 118 -4.55 13.56 -6.76
CA TYR A 118 -5.03 13.19 -8.09
C TYR A 118 -3.85 12.75 -8.95
N PHE A 119 -4.00 11.59 -9.59
CA PHE A 119 -3.02 11.01 -10.49
C PHE A 119 -3.57 10.96 -11.92
N LYS A 120 -2.67 10.87 -12.90
CA LYS A 120 -3.00 10.94 -14.33
C LYS A 120 -2.81 9.60 -15.06
N GLY A 121 -1.95 8.74 -14.52
CA GLY A 121 -1.62 7.43 -15.04
C GLY A 121 -1.49 6.38 -13.94
N TYR A 122 -1.38 5.13 -14.37
CA TYR A 122 -1.19 3.98 -13.49
C TYR A 122 -0.46 2.83 -14.21
N ASN A 123 0.19 2.00 -13.40
CA ASN A 123 0.75 0.73 -13.83
C ASN A 123 0.25 -0.36 -12.86
N ALA A 124 -0.64 -1.21 -13.36
CA ALA A 124 -1.30 -2.26 -12.60
C ALA A 124 -1.07 -3.63 -13.22
N SER A 125 -1.45 -4.68 -12.50
CA SER A 125 -1.36 -6.04 -13.01
C SER A 125 -2.31 -6.29 -14.18
N ILE A 126 -2.01 -7.29 -15.01
CA ILE A 126 -2.87 -7.71 -16.13
C ILE A 126 -4.29 -8.07 -15.65
N ASP A 127 -5.27 -7.91 -16.54
CA ASP A 127 -6.70 -8.12 -16.25
C ASP A 127 -6.99 -9.49 -15.62
N LEU A 128 -6.34 -10.54 -16.13
CA LEU A 128 -6.46 -11.91 -15.60
C LEU A 128 -6.15 -11.98 -14.10
N LEU A 129 -5.02 -11.41 -13.66
CA LEU A 129 -4.57 -11.45 -12.28
C LEU A 129 -5.40 -10.52 -11.39
N MET A 130 -5.71 -9.30 -11.86
CA MET A 130 -6.53 -8.36 -11.12
C MET A 130 -7.94 -8.90 -10.84
N ARG A 131 -8.58 -9.52 -11.85
CA ARG A 131 -9.89 -10.16 -11.67
C ARG A 131 -9.83 -11.40 -10.79
N ALA A 132 -8.75 -12.17 -10.85
CA ALA A 132 -8.56 -13.33 -10.00
C ALA A 132 -8.39 -12.95 -8.53
N SER A 133 -7.62 -11.90 -8.26
CA SER A 133 -7.44 -11.32 -6.92
C SER A 133 -8.72 -10.65 -6.38
N GLY A 134 -9.45 -9.94 -7.24
CA GLY A 134 -10.62 -9.14 -6.87
C GLY A 134 -10.27 -7.82 -6.16
N HIS A 135 -9.06 -7.71 -5.61
CA HIS A 135 -8.62 -6.60 -4.78
C HIS A 135 -7.26 -6.06 -5.25
N GLY A 136 -7.07 -4.76 -5.07
CA GLY A 136 -5.79 -4.12 -5.29
C GLY A 136 -5.67 -2.79 -4.54
N GLY A 137 -4.45 -2.37 -4.28
CA GLY A 137 -4.15 -1.10 -3.65
C GLY A 137 -2.85 -0.49 -4.16
N PHE A 138 -2.76 0.85 -4.18
CA PHE A 138 -1.57 1.52 -4.69
C PHE A 138 -0.42 1.52 -3.68
N VAL A 139 0.83 1.46 -4.16
CA VAL A 139 2.04 1.56 -3.32
C VAL A 139 2.82 2.86 -3.56
N THR A 140 2.20 3.82 -4.24
CA THR A 140 2.80 5.12 -4.54
C THR A 140 2.99 5.97 -3.30
N ASN A 141 4.25 6.31 -3.03
CA ASN A 141 4.63 7.23 -1.98
C ASN A 141 4.77 8.67 -2.49
N MET A 142 4.57 9.64 -1.58
CA MET A 142 4.82 11.05 -1.84
C MET A 142 5.83 11.57 -0.82
N PRO A 143 7.12 11.68 -1.19
CA PRO A 143 8.12 12.26 -0.32
C PRO A 143 7.78 13.72 0.02
N ASP A 144 8.25 14.18 1.18
CA ASP A 144 8.21 15.58 1.54
C ASP A 144 9.17 16.40 0.65
N SER A 145 9.17 17.73 0.79
CA SER A 145 10.01 18.62 -0.02
C SER A 145 11.52 18.36 0.09
N ASP A 146 11.94 17.69 1.16
CA ASP A 146 13.32 17.26 1.41
C ASP A 146 13.62 15.83 0.90
N GLY A 147 12.66 15.18 0.24
CA GLY A 147 12.80 13.83 -0.29
C GLY A 147 12.61 12.72 0.75
N ILE A 148 12.30 13.06 2.01
CA ILE A 148 12.10 12.09 3.08
C ILE A 148 10.62 11.66 3.10
N ILE A 149 10.39 10.35 3.21
CA ILE A 149 9.04 9.79 3.30
C ILE A 149 8.64 9.72 4.77
N ARG A 150 7.76 10.64 5.19
CA ARG A 150 7.18 10.66 6.54
C ARG A 150 5.72 10.23 6.57
N ARG A 151 5.03 10.37 5.44
CA ARG A 151 3.59 10.22 5.32
C ARG A 151 3.24 9.17 4.27
N GLY A 152 2.37 8.25 4.64
CA GLY A 152 1.79 7.26 3.74
C GLY A 152 0.46 7.77 3.21
N LEU A 153 0.28 7.75 1.88
CA LEU A 153 -1.01 8.06 1.27
C LEU A 153 -1.93 6.84 1.42
N LEU A 154 -3.15 7.02 1.95
CA LEU A 154 -4.13 5.95 2.07
C LEU A 154 -5.19 5.99 0.97
N LEU A 155 -5.47 7.19 0.42
CA LEU A 155 -6.47 7.40 -0.63
C LEU A 155 -5.84 8.12 -1.82
N GLY A 156 -6.08 7.61 -3.03
CA GLY A 156 -5.64 8.22 -4.27
C GLY A 156 -6.77 8.27 -5.30
N SER A 157 -6.81 9.31 -6.11
CA SER A 157 -7.84 9.50 -7.13
C SER A 157 -7.27 9.41 -8.54
N ILE A 158 -7.98 8.68 -9.41
CA ILE A 158 -7.74 8.73 -10.85
C ILE A 158 -9.08 8.64 -11.59
N ASN A 159 -9.25 9.46 -12.62
CA ASN A 159 -10.48 9.53 -13.44
C ASN A 159 -11.76 9.70 -12.60
N GLY A 160 -11.71 10.48 -11.51
CA GLY A 160 -12.86 10.76 -10.65
C GLY A 160 -13.27 9.61 -9.73
N LYS A 161 -12.45 8.55 -9.61
CA LYS A 161 -12.67 7.40 -8.74
C LYS A 161 -11.57 7.35 -7.67
N VAL A 162 -11.95 6.93 -6.46
CA VAL A 162 -11.03 6.79 -5.32
C VAL A 162 -10.59 5.35 -5.17
N TYR A 163 -9.31 5.14 -4.90
CA TYR A 163 -8.70 3.84 -4.67
C TYR A 163 -7.94 3.85 -3.35
N PRO A 164 -7.83 2.70 -2.66
CA PRO A 164 -7.06 2.57 -1.43
C PRO A 164 -5.57 2.33 -1.75
N SER A 165 -4.70 2.64 -0.79
CA SER A 165 -3.33 2.13 -0.81
C SER A 165 -3.30 0.62 -0.56
N LEU A 166 -2.17 -0.02 -0.88
CA LEU A 166 -1.97 -1.45 -0.59
C LEU A 166 -2.13 -1.72 0.90
N ALA A 167 -1.62 -0.83 1.76
CA ALA A 167 -1.77 -0.94 3.20
C ALA A 167 -3.24 -0.86 3.64
N LEU A 168 -4.00 0.12 3.15
CA LEU A 168 -5.41 0.27 3.48
C LEU A 168 -6.23 -0.92 2.99
N MET A 169 -6.06 -1.36 1.73
CA MET A 169 -6.79 -2.50 1.20
C MET A 169 -6.45 -3.80 1.94
N THR A 170 -5.17 -4.04 2.24
CA THR A 170 -4.76 -5.23 3.00
C THR A 170 -5.39 -5.24 4.39
N ALA A 171 -5.43 -4.09 5.06
CA ALA A 171 -6.12 -3.95 6.34
C ALA A 171 -7.64 -4.16 6.21
N MET A 172 -8.28 -3.62 5.17
CA MET A 172 -9.70 -3.86 4.88
C MET A 172 -9.99 -5.35 4.72
N ARG A 173 -9.16 -6.09 3.97
CA ARG A 173 -9.32 -7.54 3.80
C ARG A 173 -9.21 -8.28 5.12
N PHE A 174 -8.23 -7.92 5.95
CA PHE A 174 -8.05 -8.55 7.27
C PHE A 174 -9.23 -8.27 8.21
N LEU A 175 -9.80 -7.06 8.12
CA LEU A 175 -10.99 -6.65 8.88
C LEU A 175 -12.31 -7.13 8.25
N LEU A 176 -12.26 -7.93 7.17
CA LEU A 176 -13.42 -8.41 6.43
C LEU A 176 -14.35 -7.28 5.94
N ALA A 177 -13.75 -6.16 5.51
CA ALA A 177 -14.44 -4.97 5.06
C ALA A 177 -14.35 -4.79 3.53
N ASP A 178 -15.50 -4.49 2.90
CA ASP A 178 -15.60 -4.18 1.46
C ASP A 178 -15.89 -2.69 1.18
N HIS A 179 -16.03 -1.89 2.22
CA HIS A 179 -16.33 -0.46 2.14
C HIS A 179 -15.55 0.33 3.19
N VAL A 180 -15.48 1.65 2.99
CA VAL A 180 -14.92 2.58 3.97
C VAL A 180 -15.83 3.80 4.09
N ASP A 181 -15.99 4.31 5.30
CA ASP A 181 -16.69 5.58 5.53
C ASP A 181 -15.68 6.69 5.83
N LEU A 182 -15.82 7.81 5.15
CA LEU A 182 -14.94 8.95 5.36
C LEU A 182 -15.49 9.81 6.50
N ILE A 183 -14.67 10.03 7.51
CA ILE A 183 -15.00 10.88 8.65
C ILE A 183 -14.51 12.28 8.34
N MET A 184 -15.46 13.20 8.24
CA MET A 184 -15.22 14.60 7.95
C MET A 184 -15.35 15.42 9.24
N HIS A 185 -14.47 16.41 9.41
CA HIS A 185 -14.58 17.40 10.47
C HIS A 185 -14.96 18.76 9.90
N HIS A 186 -15.80 19.51 10.63
CA HIS A 186 -16.17 20.86 10.23
C HIS A 186 -15.13 21.87 10.74
N THR A 187 -14.41 22.51 9.82
CA THR A 187 -13.42 23.53 10.14
C THR A 187 -13.92 24.91 9.69
N LEU A 188 -13.22 25.97 10.12
CA LEU A 188 -13.45 27.33 9.62
C LEU A 188 -13.27 27.47 8.09
N ARG A 189 -12.61 26.50 7.44
CA ARG A 189 -12.34 26.44 6.00
C ARG A 189 -13.31 25.50 5.25
N GLY A 190 -14.28 24.90 5.94
CA GLY A 190 -15.22 23.92 5.40
C GLY A 190 -15.00 22.51 5.95
N GLU A 191 -15.62 21.52 5.31
CA GLU A 191 -15.45 20.11 5.67
C GLU A 191 -14.08 19.59 5.21
N GLU A 192 -13.31 19.04 6.14
CA GLU A 192 -12.01 18.44 5.85
C GLU A 192 -11.99 16.98 6.30
N LEU A 193 -11.27 16.14 5.56
CA LEU A 193 -11.09 14.74 5.92
C LEU A 193 -10.30 14.64 7.23
N TYR A 194 -10.82 13.88 8.18
CA TYR A 194 -10.23 13.69 9.51
C TYR A 194 -9.86 12.22 9.77
N GLY A 195 -10.53 11.29 9.09
CA GLY A 195 -10.16 9.89 9.15
C GLY A 195 -10.99 9.02 8.23
N ILE A 196 -10.67 7.74 8.27
CA ILE A 196 -11.34 6.69 7.52
C ILE A 196 -11.82 5.66 8.54
N ASP A 197 -13.10 5.31 8.51
CA ASP A 197 -13.63 4.18 9.25
C ASP A 197 -13.65 2.93 8.37
N VAL A 198 -13.07 1.86 8.89
CA VAL A 198 -13.05 0.53 8.26
C VAL A 198 -13.64 -0.46 9.24
N ALA A 199 -14.92 -0.80 9.07
CA ALA A 199 -15.64 -1.73 9.94
C ALA A 199 -15.51 -1.39 11.45
N GLY A 200 -15.62 -0.10 11.80
CA GLY A 200 -15.48 0.39 13.18
C GLY A 200 -14.03 0.63 13.64
N THR A 201 -13.04 0.34 12.78
CA THR A 201 -11.64 0.72 13.03
C THR A 201 -11.41 2.13 12.50
N PHE A 202 -11.21 3.07 13.42
CA PHE A 202 -10.89 4.45 13.08
C PHE A 202 -9.42 4.60 12.68
N ILE A 203 -9.18 5.08 11.46
CA ILE A 203 -7.86 5.38 10.92
C ILE A 203 -7.72 6.91 10.85
N PRO A 204 -6.91 7.53 11.71
CA PRO A 204 -6.75 8.98 11.70
C PRO A 204 -5.96 9.43 10.47
N THR A 205 -6.50 10.36 9.69
CA THR A 205 -5.83 10.91 8.50
C THR A 205 -5.74 12.42 8.58
N ASN A 206 -4.75 13.01 7.91
CA ASN A 206 -4.81 14.43 7.61
C ASN A 206 -5.88 14.74 6.54
N ASN A 207 -6.08 16.02 6.27
CA ASN A 207 -7.03 16.49 5.25
C ASN A 207 -6.67 16.09 3.81
N TYR A 208 -5.52 15.46 3.56
CA TYR A 208 -5.08 14.90 2.27
C TYR A 208 -5.27 13.37 2.16
N GLY A 209 -5.84 12.71 3.18
CA GLY A 209 -5.97 11.25 3.23
C GLY A 209 -4.63 10.54 3.43
N GLN A 210 -3.71 11.18 4.15
CA GLN A 210 -2.41 10.63 4.50
C GLN A 210 -2.31 10.39 6.01
N VAL A 211 -1.46 9.45 6.40
CA VAL A 211 -1.12 9.15 7.79
C VAL A 211 0.38 9.30 8.02
N LEU A 212 0.78 9.62 9.24
CA LEU A 212 2.19 9.48 9.63
C LEU A 212 2.53 7.99 9.64
N ILE A 213 3.61 7.62 8.97
CA ILE A 213 4.08 6.23 8.96
C ILE A 213 4.64 5.94 10.37
N PRO A 214 4.10 4.94 11.09
CA PRO A 214 4.64 4.56 12.39
C PRO A 214 5.87 3.68 12.16
N PHE A 215 7.04 4.30 12.01
CA PHE A 215 8.29 3.55 11.91
C PHE A 215 8.59 2.86 13.25
N TRP A 216 8.40 1.53 13.33
CA TRP A 216 8.62 0.75 14.55
C TRP A 216 10.10 0.62 14.95
N GLY A 217 11.01 1.05 14.07
CA GLY A 217 12.46 1.03 14.26
C GLY A 217 13.16 1.34 12.95
N GLY A 218 14.44 0.96 12.85
CA GLY A 218 15.17 0.98 11.59
C GLY A 218 14.66 -0.09 10.60
N PRO A 219 15.30 -0.23 9.43
CA PRO A 219 15.00 -1.31 8.49
C PRO A 219 15.11 -2.69 9.16
N PHE A 220 14.28 -3.63 8.71
CA PHE A 220 14.18 -5.00 9.19
C PHE A 220 13.74 -5.13 10.66
N THR A 221 12.92 -4.19 11.14
CA THR A 221 12.34 -4.26 12.49
C THR A 221 11.12 -5.18 12.52
N LEU A 222 10.32 -5.19 11.46
CA LEU A 222 9.25 -6.18 11.30
C LEU A 222 9.84 -7.57 10.98
N PRO A 223 9.17 -8.69 11.32
CA PRO A 223 9.68 -10.01 10.97
C PRO A 223 9.82 -10.24 9.46
N TYR A 224 10.99 -10.72 9.03
CA TYR A 224 11.29 -11.05 7.63
C TYR A 224 11.52 -12.54 7.45
N ILE A 225 10.85 -13.13 6.46
CA ILE A 225 11.11 -14.50 6.01
C ILE A 225 11.46 -14.44 4.52
N PRO A 226 12.65 -14.91 4.11
CA PRO A 226 13.00 -14.99 2.70
C PRO A 226 11.99 -15.81 1.89
N ALA A 227 11.60 -15.31 0.71
CA ALA A 227 10.69 -16.03 -0.18
C ALA A 227 11.21 -17.44 -0.55
N THR A 228 12.53 -17.61 -0.62
CA THR A 228 13.18 -18.91 -0.83
C THR A 228 12.94 -19.89 0.31
N ASP A 229 12.88 -19.40 1.54
CA ASP A 229 12.62 -20.22 2.72
C ASP A 229 11.15 -20.61 2.78
N VAL A 230 10.23 -19.69 2.45
CA VAL A 230 8.81 -20.01 2.27
C VAL A 230 8.61 -21.08 1.19
N LEU A 231 9.30 -20.97 0.06
CA LEU A 231 9.22 -21.94 -1.04
C LEU A 231 9.77 -23.32 -0.66
N ARG A 232 10.78 -23.37 0.21
CA ARG A 232 11.41 -24.61 0.69
C ARG A 232 10.73 -25.19 1.93
N GLY A 233 9.81 -24.46 2.56
CA GLY A 233 9.20 -24.86 3.83
C GLY A 233 10.12 -24.65 5.04
N ASN A 234 11.13 -23.78 4.93
CA ASN A 234 12.11 -23.49 5.97
C ASN A 234 11.65 -22.34 6.88
N PHE A 235 10.49 -22.50 7.53
CA PHE A 235 9.96 -21.54 8.49
C PHE A 235 9.17 -22.26 9.58
N LYS A 236 8.94 -21.62 10.72
CA LYS A 236 8.04 -22.16 11.74
C LYS A 236 6.62 -21.75 11.39
N ALA A 237 5.70 -22.70 11.24
CA ALA A 237 4.31 -22.40 10.91
C ALA A 237 3.64 -21.49 11.96
N GLU A 238 4.06 -21.61 13.22
CA GLU A 238 3.63 -20.75 14.34
C GLU A 238 3.89 -19.26 14.09
N ASP A 239 4.95 -18.91 13.36
CA ASP A 239 5.29 -17.51 13.05
C ASP A 239 4.34 -16.88 12.01
N LEU A 240 3.58 -17.71 11.27
CA LEU A 240 2.72 -17.29 10.17
C LEU A 240 1.22 -17.49 10.44
N ALA A 241 0.87 -18.27 11.45
CA ALA A 241 -0.52 -18.54 11.79
C ALA A 241 -1.25 -17.27 12.23
N GLY A 242 -2.32 -16.90 11.52
CA GLY A 242 -3.09 -15.68 11.79
C GLY A 242 -2.44 -14.39 11.28
N ALA A 243 -1.29 -14.47 10.61
CA ALA A 243 -0.53 -13.30 10.21
C ALA A 243 -1.09 -12.64 8.93
N ILE A 244 -0.75 -11.35 8.77
CA ILE A 244 -0.82 -10.64 7.49
C ILE A 244 0.58 -10.68 6.88
N ALA A 245 0.72 -11.22 5.67
CA ALA A 245 2.00 -11.24 4.98
C ALA A 245 2.07 -10.13 3.92
N ILE A 246 3.13 -9.33 3.94
CA ILE A 246 3.44 -8.41 2.84
C ILE A 246 4.59 -9.00 2.03
N VAL A 247 4.33 -9.26 0.76
CA VAL A 247 5.26 -9.90 -0.17
C VAL A 247 5.76 -8.86 -1.15
N GLY A 248 7.06 -8.57 -1.12
CA GLY A 248 7.68 -7.60 -2.00
C GLY A 248 9.19 -7.79 -2.07
N SER A 249 9.87 -6.90 -2.78
CA SER A 249 11.33 -6.89 -2.83
C SER A 249 11.90 -6.07 -1.67
N SER A 250 12.83 -6.65 -0.92
CA SER A 250 13.72 -5.93 0.00
C SER A 250 15.15 -5.81 -0.52
N ALA A 251 15.40 -6.26 -1.76
CA ALA A 251 16.74 -6.29 -2.34
C ALA A 251 17.15 -4.88 -2.83
N LEU A 252 18.35 -4.43 -2.41
CA LEU A 252 18.91 -3.13 -2.82
C LEU A 252 18.95 -2.91 -4.35
N LEU A 253 19.18 -3.98 -5.12
CA LEU A 253 19.33 -3.91 -6.58
C LEU A 253 18.03 -3.58 -7.32
N LEU A 254 16.87 -3.76 -6.69
CA LEU A 254 15.56 -3.49 -7.30
C LEU A 254 15.08 -2.05 -7.06
N ASN A 255 15.89 -1.23 -6.37
CA ASN A 255 15.73 0.22 -6.16
C ASN A 255 14.38 0.65 -5.57
N ASP A 256 13.70 -0.26 -4.87
CA ASP A 256 12.51 0.06 -4.06
C ASP A 256 12.93 0.47 -2.63
N LEU A 257 13.80 1.49 -2.59
CA LEU A 257 14.40 2.01 -1.39
C LEU A 257 14.03 3.49 -1.24
N HIS A 258 13.77 3.87 0.01
CA HIS A 258 13.33 5.20 0.34
C HIS A 258 14.15 5.80 1.47
N VAL A 259 14.30 7.12 1.44
CA VAL A 259 14.84 7.87 2.57
C VAL A 259 13.72 8.05 3.60
N SER A 260 13.97 7.63 4.83
CA SER A 260 13.04 7.74 5.96
C SER A 260 13.68 8.54 7.12
N PRO A 261 12.89 9.01 8.10
CA PRO A 261 13.43 9.66 9.29
C PRO A 261 14.36 8.77 10.12
N VAL A 262 14.19 7.44 10.03
CA VAL A 262 14.91 6.45 10.84
C VAL A 262 16.11 5.83 10.12
N ALA A 263 16.14 5.89 8.78
CA ALA A 263 17.26 5.41 7.97
C ALA A 263 17.27 6.01 6.55
N PRO A 264 18.46 6.25 5.96
CA PRO A 264 18.60 6.75 4.60
C PRO A 264 18.20 5.72 3.53
N ILE A 265 18.16 4.44 3.88
CA ILE A 265 17.77 3.33 3.02
C ILE A 265 16.73 2.50 3.78
N PHE A 266 15.47 2.59 3.37
CA PHE A 266 14.35 1.89 3.98
C PHE A 266 13.53 1.14 2.90
N PRO A 267 13.26 -0.17 3.05
CA PRO A 267 12.51 -0.93 2.04
C PRO A 267 11.06 -0.48 1.87
N GLY A 268 10.57 -0.33 0.63
CA GLY A 268 9.18 0.03 0.33
C GLY A 268 8.17 -0.96 0.91
N VAL A 269 8.46 -2.26 0.78
CA VAL A 269 7.66 -3.34 1.39
C VAL A 269 7.50 -3.19 2.91
N GLU A 270 8.53 -2.68 3.60
CA GLU A 270 8.47 -2.46 5.05
C GLU A 270 7.62 -1.24 5.39
N VAL A 271 7.59 -0.20 4.55
CA VAL A 271 6.68 0.95 4.73
C VAL A 271 5.24 0.48 4.72
N VAL A 272 4.87 -0.40 3.76
CA VAL A 272 3.54 -1.02 3.71
C VAL A 272 3.27 -1.83 4.99
N GLY A 273 4.24 -2.63 5.44
CA GLY A 273 4.14 -3.38 6.69
C GLY A 273 3.90 -2.49 7.91
N ASN A 274 4.69 -1.41 8.08
CA ASN A 274 4.54 -0.46 9.18
C ASN A 274 3.13 0.17 9.19
N LEU A 275 2.63 0.57 8.02
CA LEU A 275 1.29 1.13 7.87
C LEU A 275 0.19 0.12 8.22
N VAL A 276 0.28 -1.13 7.73
CA VAL A 276 -0.69 -2.18 8.07
C VAL A 276 -0.69 -2.46 9.57
N THR A 277 0.49 -2.63 10.18
CA THR A 277 0.64 -2.82 11.63
C THR A 277 0.03 -1.65 12.41
N GLY A 278 0.27 -0.41 11.97
CA GLY A 278 -0.32 0.78 12.58
C GLY A 278 -1.84 0.83 12.48
N ILE A 279 -2.39 0.52 11.30
CA ILE A 279 -3.84 0.50 11.06
C ILE A 279 -4.52 -0.57 11.94
N ILE A 280 -4.04 -1.82 11.86
CA ILE A 280 -4.64 -2.95 12.59
C ILE A 280 -4.44 -2.81 14.10
N GLY A 281 -3.26 -2.34 14.53
CA GLY A 281 -2.96 -2.09 15.93
C GLY A 281 -3.61 -0.84 16.51
N GLN A 282 -4.27 0.00 15.67
CA GLN A 282 -4.78 1.32 16.04
C GLN A 282 -3.72 2.22 16.69
N GLN A 283 -2.48 2.11 16.24
CA GLN A 283 -1.32 2.83 16.76
C GLN A 283 -0.79 3.81 15.71
N LEU A 284 -1.67 4.67 15.21
CA LEU A 284 -1.34 5.74 14.28
C LEU A 284 -1.37 7.08 14.99
N ALA A 285 -0.30 7.86 14.82
CA ALA A 285 -0.25 9.21 15.35
C ALA A 285 -1.24 10.12 14.61
N THR A 286 -2.11 10.77 15.38
CA THR A 286 -2.97 11.86 14.92
C THR A 286 -2.19 13.17 14.93
N ILE A 287 -2.18 13.89 13.80
CA ILE A 287 -1.74 15.29 13.82
C ILE A 287 -2.93 16.12 14.32
N TYR A 288 -2.77 16.77 15.46
CA TYR A 288 -3.78 17.71 15.95
C TYR A 288 -3.85 18.94 15.02
N ASP A 289 -5.03 19.19 14.45
CA ASP A 289 -5.25 20.38 13.62
C ASP A 289 -5.51 21.61 14.49
N TRP A 290 -4.46 22.44 14.64
CA TRP A 290 -4.52 23.70 15.38
C TRP A 290 -5.43 24.75 14.73
N HIS A 291 -5.86 24.56 13.48
CA HIS A 291 -6.79 25.46 12.80
C HIS A 291 -8.27 25.19 13.12
N THR A 292 -8.56 24.19 13.95
CA THR A 292 -9.89 23.94 14.51
C THR A 292 -10.32 25.07 15.46
N SER A 293 -11.62 25.27 15.64
CA SER A 293 -12.16 26.27 16.56
C SER A 293 -11.66 26.05 18.00
N SER A 294 -11.53 24.79 18.43
CA SER A 294 -10.92 24.41 19.69
C SER A 294 -9.44 24.80 19.74
N GLY A 295 -8.66 24.51 18.69
CA GLY A 295 -7.25 24.91 18.60
C GLY A 295 -7.06 26.43 18.74
N VAL A 296 -7.86 27.22 18.01
CA VAL A 296 -7.83 28.69 18.09
C VAL A 296 -8.22 29.19 19.48
N LEU A 297 -9.24 28.60 20.11
CA LEU A 297 -9.65 28.95 21.48
C LEU A 297 -8.55 28.63 22.51
N ILE A 298 -7.88 27.48 22.37
CA ILE A 298 -6.77 27.09 23.24
C ILE A 298 -5.61 28.07 23.10
N ILE A 299 -5.17 28.35 21.86
CA ILE A 299 -4.05 29.28 21.60
C ILE A 299 -4.38 30.69 22.08
N THR A 300 -5.59 31.18 21.77
CA THR A 300 -6.01 32.54 22.14
C THR A 300 -6.22 32.66 23.65
N GLY A 301 -6.85 31.66 24.28
CA GLY A 301 -7.06 31.61 25.73
C GLY A 301 -5.74 31.51 26.48
N PHE A 302 -4.81 30.69 26.01
CA PHE A 302 -3.46 30.58 26.56
C PHE A 302 -2.66 31.88 26.40
N GLY A 303 -2.71 32.49 25.22
CA GLY A 303 -2.09 33.79 24.96
C GLY A 303 -2.66 34.90 25.85
N ALA A 304 -3.98 34.94 26.02
CA ALA A 304 -4.66 35.91 26.89
C ALA A 304 -4.32 35.68 28.37
N LEU A 305 -4.28 34.42 28.82
CA LEU A 305 -3.83 34.07 30.17
C LEU A 305 -2.40 34.54 30.42
N CYS A 306 -1.47 34.26 29.50
CA CYS A 306 -0.10 34.74 29.58
C CYS A 306 -0.03 36.28 29.60
N ALA A 307 -0.74 36.95 28.69
CA ALA A 307 -0.77 38.41 28.62
C ALA A 307 -1.34 39.07 29.90
N PHE A 308 -2.30 38.42 30.55
CA PHE A 308 -2.89 38.92 31.80
C PHE A 308 -2.02 38.62 33.02
N VAL A 309 -1.43 37.42 33.11
CA VAL A 309 -0.70 36.97 34.30
C VAL A 309 0.73 37.52 34.34
N ILE A 310 1.43 37.55 33.21
CA ILE A 310 2.86 37.94 33.14
C ILE A 310 3.14 39.35 33.73
N PRO A 311 2.33 40.40 33.47
CA PRO A 311 2.58 41.74 34.00
C PRO A 311 2.53 41.84 35.53
N PHE A 312 1.87 40.91 36.23
CA PHE A 312 1.73 40.91 37.68
C PHE A 312 2.79 40.05 38.40
N LEU A 313 3.70 39.40 37.66
CA LEU A 313 4.71 38.51 38.22
C LEU A 313 6.07 39.20 38.37
N ASN A 314 6.70 38.97 39.51
CA ASN A 314 8.08 39.37 39.79
C ASN A 314 9.05 38.50 38.96
N ILE A 315 10.28 38.96 38.72
CA ILE A 315 11.23 38.28 37.80
C ILE A 315 11.49 36.80 38.14
N PHE A 316 11.55 36.45 39.43
CA PHE A 316 11.74 35.07 39.88
C PHE A 316 10.51 34.19 39.62
N LEU A 317 9.31 34.72 39.86
CA LEU A 317 8.06 34.05 39.57
C LEU A 317 7.88 33.84 38.07
N LEU A 318 8.27 34.81 37.25
CA LEU A 318 8.21 34.75 35.79
C LEU A 318 9.05 33.60 35.24
N ILE A 319 10.27 33.40 35.76
CA ILE A 319 11.15 32.28 35.40
C ILE A 319 10.49 30.95 35.74
N ILE A 320 9.96 30.82 36.97
CA ILE A 320 9.29 29.60 37.43
C ILE A 320 8.05 29.29 36.57
N THR A 321 7.19 30.29 36.31
CA THR A 321 6.01 30.10 35.46
C THR A 321 6.38 29.73 34.03
N THR A 322 7.45 30.29 33.47
CA THR A 322 7.90 29.94 32.12
C THR A 322 8.37 28.49 32.05
N ILE A 323 9.15 28.02 33.03
CA ILE A 323 9.61 26.63 33.11
C ILE A 323 8.42 25.68 33.25
N LEU A 324 7.47 25.99 34.14
CA LEU A 324 6.24 25.20 34.31
C LEU A 324 5.39 25.16 33.04
N LEU A 325 5.29 26.28 32.32
CA LEU A 325 4.62 26.35 31.02
C LEU A 325 5.27 25.41 29.99
N CYS A 326 6.60 25.45 29.88
CA CYS A 326 7.33 24.57 28.97
C CYS A 326 7.10 23.10 29.31
N ILE A 327 7.14 22.74 30.60
CA ILE A 327 6.88 21.37 31.06
C ILE A 327 5.44 20.96 30.73
N ALA A 328 4.46 21.84 30.97
CA ALA A 328 3.06 21.56 30.69
C ALA A 328 2.81 21.37 29.18
N VAL A 329 3.40 22.21 28.33
CA VAL A 329 3.31 22.07 26.87
C VAL A 329 3.93 20.75 26.41
N ILE A 330 5.11 20.40 26.92
CA ILE A 330 5.77 19.12 26.60
C ILE A 330 4.89 17.94 27.05
N ALA A 331 4.32 17.99 28.24
CA ALA A 331 3.44 16.94 28.75
C ALA A 331 2.19 16.77 27.86
N VAL A 332 1.55 17.87 27.47
CA VAL A 332 0.38 17.84 26.57
C VAL A 332 0.74 17.33 25.17
N CYS A 333 1.94 17.62 24.66
CA CYS A 333 2.38 17.12 23.35
C CYS A 333 2.77 15.64 23.34
N ILE A 334 3.08 15.06 24.50
CA ILE A 334 3.46 13.65 24.65
C ILE A 334 2.24 12.76 24.99
N SER A 335 1.17 13.37 25.52
CA SER A 335 -0.09 12.70 25.90
C SER A 335 -1.02 12.52 24.71
#